data_AF-A0A3P7UU87-F1
#
_entry.id   AF-A0A3P7UU87-F1
#
_cell.length_a   1.000
_cell.length_b   1.000
_cell.length_c   1.000
_cell.angle_alpha   90.00
_cell.angle_beta   90.00
_cell.angle_gamma   90.00
#
_symmetry.space_group_name_H-M   'P 1'
#
loop_
_entity.id
_entity.type
_entity.pdbx_description
1 polymer ?
#
loop_
_entity_poly.entity_id
_entity_poly.type
_entity_poly.pdbx_seq_one_letter_code
_entity_poly.pdbx_strand_id
1 'polypeptide(L)' 'MTNYFNVGWNLWTTWSICPVTCGDSVQIRRRTCLSRTGINCLGEITQQRPCYFRPCDMWTDWNDNCGSCANH' A
#
# COMPACT_ATOMS: atom_id res chain seq x y z
N MET A 1 8.76 -26.11 13.44
CA MET A 1 7.57 -26.71 12.80
C MET A 1 6.54 -25.62 12.65
N THR A 2 6.37 -25.02 11.47
CA THR A 2 5.30 -24.03 11.24
C THR A 2 4.39 -24.58 10.15
N ASN A 3 3.20 -24.99 10.59
CA ASN A 3 2.19 -25.70 9.84
C ASN A 3 1.57 -24.74 8.80
N TYR A 4 1.85 -24.95 7.51
CA TYR A 4 1.45 -24.06 6.41
C TYR A 4 0.32 -24.63 5.54
N PHE A 5 -0.50 -25.53 6.09
CA PHE A 5 -1.58 -26.16 5.35
C PHE A 5 -2.95 -25.57 5.71
N ASN A 6 -3.18 -24.32 5.28
CA ASN A 6 -4.52 -23.83 4.98
C ASN A 6 -4.44 -23.14 3.61
N VAL A 7 -4.91 -23.85 2.58
CA VAL A 7 -4.87 -23.43 1.17
C VAL A 7 -5.88 -22.28 0.96
N GLY A 8 -5.44 -21.05 1.25
CA GLY A 8 -6.18 -19.79 1.12
C GLY A 8 -5.35 -18.70 0.45
N TRP A 9 -5.41 -17.47 0.96
CA TRP A 9 -4.58 -16.37 0.49
C TRP A 9 -3.08 -16.62 0.72
N ASN A 10 -2.25 -16.32 -0.27
CA ASN A 10 -0.81 -16.18 -0.09
C ASN A 10 -0.50 -15.00 0.83
N LEU A 11 0.75 -14.93 1.31
CA LEU A 11 1.28 -13.73 1.92
C LEU A 11 1.08 -12.52 1.00
N TRP A 12 0.72 -11.40 1.62
CA TRP A 12 0.66 -10.11 0.94
C TRP A 12 2.05 -9.74 0.41
N THR A 13 2.09 -9.15 -0.78
CA THR A 13 3.30 -8.48 -1.25
C THR A 13 3.65 -7.31 -0.34
N THR A 14 4.90 -6.87 -0.43
CA THR A 14 5.28 -5.57 0.09
C THR A 14 4.38 -4.48 -0.50
N TRP A 15 4.14 -3.45 0.30
CA TRP A 15 3.44 -2.26 -0.18
C TRP A 15 4.26 -1.59 -1.27
N SER A 16 3.58 -1.13 -2.31
CA SER A 16 4.21 -0.26 -3.30
C SER A 16 4.74 0.99 -2.60
N ILE A 17 5.79 1.58 -3.19
CA ILE A 17 6.21 2.92 -2.83
C ILE A 17 5.06 3.90 -3.02
N CYS A 18 5.03 4.97 -2.23
CA CYS A 18 4.09 6.04 -2.45
C CYS A 18 4.42 6.74 -3.78
N PRO A 19 3.42 6.99 -4.64
CA PRO A 19 3.66 7.61 -5.95
C PRO A 19 4.07 9.09 -5.81
N VAL A 20 3.58 9.77 -4.78
CA VAL A 20 3.95 11.15 -4.42
C VAL A 20 4.21 11.20 -2.93
N THR A 21 5.10 12.09 -2.48
CA THR A 21 5.49 12.28 -1.08
C THR A 21 4.67 13.36 -0.34
N CYS A 22 3.70 13.95 -1.02
CA CYS A 22 2.82 15.00 -0.51
C CYS A 22 1.41 14.85 -1.12
N GLY A 23 0.39 15.38 -0.45
CA GLY A 23 -1.02 15.27 -0.89
C GLY A 23 -1.67 13.89 -0.63
N ASP A 24 -2.85 13.69 -1.21
CA ASP A 24 -3.62 12.43 -1.12
C ASP A 24 -3.03 11.37 -2.04
N SER A 25 -2.21 10.48 -1.48
CA SER A 25 -1.66 9.35 -2.21
C SER A 25 -1.89 8.03 -1.50
N VAL A 26 -1.94 6.95 -2.26
CA VAL A 26 -2.21 5.61 -1.74
C VAL A 26 -1.11 4.63 -2.13
N GLN A 27 -0.74 3.76 -1.20
CA GLN A 27 0.06 2.58 -1.48
C GLN A 27 -0.85 1.42 -1.82
N ILE A 28 -0.38 0.58 -2.73
CA ILE A 28 -1.11 -0.60 -3.18
C ILE A 28 -0.28 -1.83 -2.84
N ARG A 29 -0.92 -2.86 -2.32
CA ARG A 29 -0.35 -4.20 -2.23
C ARG A 29 -1.30 -5.23 -2.80
N ARG A 30 -0.75 -6.36 -3.23
CA ARG A 30 -1.52 -7.46 -3.80
C ARG A 30 -1.23 -8.76 -3.06
N ARG A 31 -2.15 -9.71 -3.13
CA ARG A 31 -1.97 -11.08 -2.67
C ARG A 31 -2.53 -12.03 -3.71
N THR A 32 -1.96 -13.23 -3.81
CA THR A 32 -2.44 -14.24 -4.75
C THR A 32 -3.24 -15.29 -4.00
N CYS A 33 -4.36 -15.73 -4.57
CA CYS A 33 -5.09 -16.87 -4.04
C CYS A 33 -4.35 -18.17 -4.41
N LEU A 34 -3.96 -18.97 -3.42
CA LEU A 34 -3.34 -20.28 -3.66
C LEU A 34 -4.36 -21.41 -3.75
N SER A 35 -5.64 -21.12 -3.50
CA SER A 35 -6.72 -22.09 -3.65
C SER A 35 -7.14 -22.26 -5.10
N ARG A 36 -7.13 -23.52 -5.57
CA ARG A 36 -7.63 -23.88 -6.91
C ARG A 36 -9.13 -23.65 -7.09
N THR A 37 -9.89 -23.72 -6.00
CA THR A 37 -11.34 -23.53 -6.03
C THR A 37 -11.75 -22.08 -5.76
N GLY A 38 -10.82 -21.21 -5.33
CA GLY A 38 -11.11 -19.81 -4.97
C GLY A 38 -11.94 -19.61 -3.69
N ILE A 39 -12.58 -20.67 -3.16
CA ILE A 39 -13.51 -20.62 -2.02
C ILE A 39 -12.85 -20.11 -0.74
N ASN A 40 -11.56 -20.38 -0.54
CA ASN A 40 -10.81 -19.95 0.64
C ASN A 40 -10.16 -18.55 0.50
N CYS A 41 -10.47 -17.83 -0.58
CA CYS A 41 -9.91 -16.52 -0.89
C CYS A 41 -11.01 -15.46 -0.94
N LEU A 42 -11.79 -15.38 0.15
CA LEU A 42 -12.82 -14.37 0.29
C LEU A 42 -12.16 -13.00 0.61
N GLY A 43 -12.58 -11.97 -0.11
CA GLY A 43 -12.09 -10.59 0.00
C GLY A 43 -11.22 -10.13 -1.16
N GLU A 44 -10.65 -8.94 -1.02
CA GLU A 44 -9.94 -8.28 -2.12
C GLU A 44 -8.56 -8.89 -2.42
N ILE A 45 -8.23 -9.04 -3.70
CA ILE A 45 -6.89 -9.40 -4.21
C ILE A 45 -5.91 -8.24 -4.03
N THR A 46 -6.44 -7.01 -4.09
CA THR A 46 -5.67 -5.77 -4.03
C THR A 46 -6.14 -4.95 -2.85
N GLN A 47 -5.21 -4.42 -2.06
CA GLN A 47 -5.51 -3.50 -0.98
C GLN A 47 -4.85 -2.17 -1.22
N GLN A 48 -5.58 -1.10 -0.93
CA GLN A 48 -5.09 0.27 -0.96
C GLN A 48 -5.09 0.83 0.45
N ARG A 49 -4.07 1.61 0.79
CA ARG A 49 -4.04 2.38 2.04
C ARG A 49 -3.49 3.78 1.77
N PRO A 50 -3.96 4.81 2.48
CA PRO A 50 -3.37 6.13 2.38
C PRO A 50 -1.91 6.08 2.80
N CYS A 51 -1.07 6.83 2.09
CA CYS A 51 0.26 7.13 2.54
C CYS A 51 0.16 8.14 3.69
N TYR A 52 0.70 7.77 4.85
CA TYR A 52 0.86 8.70 5.96
C TYR A 52 2.09 9.55 5.72
N PHE A 53 1.91 10.68 5.06
CA PHE A 53 2.90 11.75 5.11
C PHE A 53 2.62 12.61 6.34
N ARG A 54 3.69 13.14 6.93
CA ARG A 54 3.50 14.34 7.73
C ARG A 54 2.93 15.38 6.75
N PRO A 55 1.84 16.09 7.09
CA PRO A 55 1.46 17.25 6.30
C PRO A 55 2.74 18.08 6.15
N CYS A 56 3.07 18.47 4.92
CA CYS A 56 4.12 19.46 4.72
C CYS A 56 3.60 20.70 5.45
N ASP A 57 4.07 20.90 6.68
CA ASP A 57 3.77 22.10 7.45
C ASP A 57 4.15 23.26 6.51
N MET A 58 3.27 24.25 6.36
CA MET A 58 3.45 25.36 5.40
C MET A 58 4.70 26.23 5.70
N TRP A 59 5.57 25.79 6.60
CA TRP A 59 6.68 26.49 7.22
C TRP A 59 7.92 25.60 7.41
N THR A 60 8.13 24.56 6.60
CA THR A 60 9.45 23.90 6.55
C THR A 60 10.34 24.54 5.50
N ASP A 61 11.64 24.59 5.80
CA ASP A 61 12.68 25.11 4.93
C ASP A 61 12.60 24.51 3.53
N TRP A 62 12.94 25.32 2.52
CA TRP A 62 12.86 25.01 1.07
C TRP A 62 13.66 23.76 0.62
N ASN A 63 14.37 23.10 1.53
CA ASN A 63 15.20 21.93 1.29
C ASN A 63 14.50 20.59 1.57
N ASP A 64 13.31 20.59 2.17
CA ASP A 64 12.49 19.39 2.23
C ASP A 64 11.80 19.20 0.87
N ASN A 65 11.82 17.97 0.36
CA ASN A 65 11.27 17.55 -0.95
C ASN A 65 9.72 17.61 -1.01
N CYS A 66 9.14 18.63 -0.37
CA CYS A 66 7.73 19.00 -0.28
C CYS A 66 7.30 19.95 -1.42
N GLY A 67 8.16 20.21 -2.41
CA GLY A 67 7.95 21.21 -3.45
C GLY A 67 7.20 20.74 -4.71
N SER A 68 6.80 19.47 -4.82
CA SER A 68 6.24 18.91 -6.06
C SER A 68 4.73 18.67 -6.03
N CYS A 69 4.03 19.05 -4.96
CA CYS A 69 2.56 19.01 -4.89
C CYS A 69 1.89 20.38 -5.14
N ALA A 70 2.61 21.31 -5.76
CA ALA A 70 1.98 22.48 -6.36
C ALA A 70 1.45 22.06 -7.74
N ASN A 71 0.14 21.80 -7.83
CA ASN A 71 -0.71 22.07 -9.00
C ASN A 71 -2.13 21.56 -8.72
N HIS A 72 -2.97 22.46 -8.18
CA HIS A 72 -4.37 22.55 -8.58
C HIS A 72 -4.63 23.98 -9.04
#